data_AF-A0A9Q0VL47-F1
#
_entry.id   AF-A0A9Q0VL47-F1
#
_cell.length_a   1.000
_cell.length_b   1.000
_cell.length_c   1.000
_cell.angle_alpha   90.00
_cell.angle_beta   90.00
_cell.angle_gamma   90.00
#
_symmetry.space_group_name_H-M   'P 1'
#
loop_
_entity.id
_entity.type
_entity.pdbx_description
1 polymer ?
#
loop_
_entity_poly.entity_id
_entity_poly.type
_entity_poly.pdbx_seq_one_letter_code
_entity_poly.pdbx_strand_id
1 'polypeptide(L)'
;MANPSLSLLFLLSLITPALISSSPVQDPELAVQEVHRAINASRRKLGYLSCGSGNPIDDCWRCDPNWEKNRQRLADCAIGFGKNAIGGRDGKIYVVTDSDNDDPVNPKPGTLRHVVIQEELH
;
A
#
# COMPACT_ATOMS: atom_id res chain seq x y z
N MET A 1 -38.20 -39.80 -19.29
CA MET A 1 -38.03 -38.50 -19.98
C MET A 1 -37.45 -37.54 -18.98
N ALA A 2 -36.13 -37.30 -19.04
CA ALA A 2 -35.49 -36.33 -18.15
C ALA A 2 -36.01 -34.94 -18.50
N ASN A 3 -36.54 -34.21 -17.51
CA ASN A 3 -37.06 -32.85 -17.73
C ASN A 3 -35.85 -31.92 -17.94
N PRO A 4 -35.63 -31.39 -19.16
CA PRO A 4 -34.43 -30.60 -19.49
C PRO A 4 -34.30 -29.36 -18.60
N SER A 5 -35.43 -28.84 -18.09
CA SER A 5 -35.47 -27.70 -17.18
C SER A 5 -34.85 -28.00 -15.81
N LEU A 6 -34.97 -29.23 -15.31
CA LEU A 6 -34.40 -29.65 -14.02
C LEU A 6 -32.88 -29.86 -14.12
N SER A 7 -32.42 -30.37 -15.28
CA SER A 7 -31.00 -30.58 -15.57
C SER A 7 -30.25 -29.25 -15.72
N LEU A 8 -30.89 -28.23 -16.32
CA LEU A 8 -30.32 -26.90 -16.47
C LEU A 8 -30.18 -26.17 -15.11
N LEU A 9 -31.18 -26.30 -14.23
CA LEU A 9 -31.12 -25.77 -12.87
C LEU A 9 -30.02 -26.42 -12.03
N PHE A 10 -29.79 -27.72 -12.19
CA PHE A 10 -28.70 -28.45 -11.55
C PHE A 10 -27.32 -27.98 -12.03
N LEU A 11 -27.16 -27.77 -13.34
CA LEU A 11 -25.95 -27.21 -13.94
C LEU A 11 -25.67 -25.77 -13.45
N LEU A 12 -26.70 -24.93 -13.34
CA LEU A 12 -26.59 -23.59 -12.78
C LEU A 12 -26.16 -23.59 -11.31
N SER A 13 -26.65 -24.53 -10.49
CA SER A 13 -26.24 -24.66 -9.07
C SER A 13 -24.81 -25.17 -8.85
N LEU A 14 -24.21 -25.83 -9.86
CA LEU A 14 -22.82 -26.28 -9.82
C LEU A 14 -21.84 -25.19 -10.24
N ILE A 15 -22.30 -24.16 -10.95
CA ILE A 15 -21.48 -23.03 -11.43
C ILE A 15 -21.53 -21.85 -10.43
N THR A 16 -22.56 -21.75 -9.59
CA THR A 16 -22.72 -20.66 -8.62
C THR A 16 -21.58 -20.49 -7.59
N PRO A 17 -20.86 -21.53 -7.10
CA PRO A 17 -19.78 -21.30 -6.15
C PRO A 17 -18.55 -20.66 -6.81
N ALA A 18 -18.38 -20.80 -8.13
CA ALA A 18 -17.22 -20.30 -8.86
C ALA A 18 -17.30 -18.79 -9.15
N LEU A 19 -18.48 -18.18 -9.03
CA LEU A 19 -18.71 -16.78 -9.42
C LEU A 19 -18.69 -15.78 -8.26
N ILE A 20 -18.54 -16.22 -7.00
CA ILE A 20 -18.78 -15.35 -5.82
C ILE A 20 -17.50 -15.03 -5.02
N SER A 21 -16.37 -15.71 -5.23
CA SER A 21 -15.16 -15.48 -4.43
C SER A 21 -14.02 -14.83 -5.22
N SER A 22 -14.23 -13.60 -5.72
CA SER A 22 -13.12 -12.74 -6.13
C SER A 22 -12.60 -11.96 -4.91
N SER A 23 -11.84 -12.61 -4.04
CA SER A 23 -11.07 -11.87 -3.02
C SER A 23 -9.97 -11.09 -3.75
N PRO A 24 -9.77 -9.78 -3.47
CA PRO A 24 -8.67 -9.00 -4.05
C PRO A 24 -7.29 -9.49 -3.56
N VAL A 25 -7.26 -10.34 -2.52
CA VAL A 25 -6.06 -10.95 -1.96
C VAL A 25 -6.15 -12.46 -2.13
N GLN A 26 -5.16 -13.08 -2.78
CA GLN A 26 -5.16 -14.52 -3.07
C GLN A 26 -5.21 -15.37 -1.79
N ASP A 27 -4.45 -14.96 -0.77
CA ASP A 27 -4.42 -15.62 0.53
C ASP A 27 -4.17 -14.58 1.65
N PRO A 28 -5.21 -14.20 2.41
CA PRO A 28 -5.06 -13.22 3.48
C PRO A 28 -4.22 -13.74 4.65
N GLU A 29 -4.15 -15.05 4.86
CA GLU A 29 -3.36 -15.65 5.94
C GLU A 29 -1.86 -15.49 5.65
N LEU A 30 -1.43 -15.61 4.39
CA LEU A 30 -0.03 -15.33 4.03
C LEU A 30 0.39 -13.90 4.34
N ALA A 31 -0.48 -12.91 4.10
CA ALA A 31 -0.19 -11.52 4.43
C ALA A 31 -0.03 -11.31 5.95
N VAL A 32 -0.87 -11.98 6.75
CA VAL A 32 -0.78 -11.98 8.22
C VAL A 32 0.52 -12.65 8.68
N GLN A 33 0.88 -13.79 8.09
CA GLN A 33 2.11 -14.53 8.42
C GLN A 33 3.36 -13.71 8.08
N GLU A 34 3.38 -13.02 6.95
CA GLU A 34 4.45 -12.11 6.56
C GLU A 34 4.65 -10.98 7.58
N VAL A 35 3.55 -10.34 8.02
CA VAL A 35 3.58 -9.30 9.05
C VAL A 35 4.14 -9.84 10.37
N HIS A 36 3.68 -11.00 10.82
CA HIS A 36 4.20 -11.63 12.04
C HIS A 36 5.70 -11.93 11.94
N ARG A 37 6.16 -12.42 10.78
CA ARG A 37 7.57 -12.67 10.52
C ARG A 37 8.40 -11.38 10.60
N ALA A 38 7.92 -10.29 10.00
CA ALA A 38 8.58 -8.99 10.03
C ALA A 38 8.70 -8.43 11.46
N ILE A 39 7.62 -8.48 12.24
CA ILE A 39 7.60 -8.05 13.65
C ILE A 39 8.60 -8.86 14.48
N ASN A 40 8.59 -10.19 14.34
CA ASN A 40 9.51 -11.07 15.06
C ASN A 40 10.97 -10.79 14.70
N ALA A 41 11.27 -10.49 13.44
CA ALA A 41 12.62 -10.10 13.01
C ALA A 41 13.07 -8.77 13.61
N SER A 42 12.18 -7.76 13.63
CA SER A 42 12.46 -6.46 14.24
C SER A 42 12.72 -6.58 15.76
N ARG A 43 11.90 -7.37 16.49
CA ARG A 43 12.10 -7.62 17.93
C ARG A 43 13.46 -8.25 18.26
N ARG A 44 13.99 -9.12 17.39
CA ARG A 44 15.32 -9.73 17.57
C ARG A 44 16.47 -8.74 17.41
N LYS A 45 16.23 -7.61 16.75
CA LYS A 45 17.21 -6.53 16.55
C LYS A 45 17.11 -5.43 17.62
N LEU A 46 16.24 -5.61 18.61
CA LEU A 46 16.11 -4.68 19.73
C LEU A 46 17.32 -4.83 20.66
N GLY A 47 18.07 -3.74 20.84
CA GLY A 47 19.24 -3.69 21.70
C GLY A 47 19.57 -2.24 22.02
N TYR A 48 20.23 -1.99 23.16
CA TYR A 48 20.47 -0.64 23.67
C TYR A 48 21.22 0.29 22.68
N LEU A 49 22.08 -0.29 21.82
CA LEU A 49 22.84 0.44 20.79
C LEU A 49 22.23 0.31 19.38
N SER A 50 21.05 -0.31 19.25
CA SER A 50 20.36 -0.51 17.97
C SER A 50 19.43 0.65 17.70
N CYS A 51 19.30 1.04 16.43
CA CYS A 51 18.26 1.97 15.99
C CYS A 51 16.85 1.33 15.99
N GLY A 52 16.74 0.01 16.11
CA GLY A 52 15.47 -0.71 16.07
C GLY A 52 14.52 -0.30 17.19
N SER A 53 13.31 0.11 16.82
CA SER A 53 12.18 0.44 17.70
C SER A 53 11.30 -0.77 18.01
N GLY A 54 11.44 -1.88 17.25
CA GLY A 54 10.52 -3.01 17.30
C GLY A 54 9.37 -2.90 16.30
N ASN A 55 9.23 -1.76 15.60
CA ASN A 55 8.31 -1.59 14.49
C ASN A 55 9.06 -1.77 13.16
N PRO A 56 8.79 -2.84 12.38
CA PRO A 56 9.53 -3.14 11.15
C PRO A 56 9.39 -2.07 10.05
N ILE A 57 8.29 -1.30 10.01
CA ILE A 57 8.13 -0.19 9.05
C ILE A 57 9.08 0.94 9.42
N ASP A 58 9.05 1.36 10.68
CA ASP A 58 9.90 2.46 11.16
C ASP A 58 11.38 2.09 11.11
N ASP A 59 11.74 0.87 11.50
CA ASP A 59 13.12 0.38 11.46
C ASP A 59 13.69 0.34 10.03
N CYS A 60 12.84 0.27 9.00
CA CYS A 60 13.25 0.22 7.60
C CYS A 60 13.71 1.59 7.06
N TRP A 61 13.08 2.69 7.48
CA TRP A 61 13.38 4.04 6.96
C TRP A 61 14.04 4.96 8.00
N ARG A 62 13.63 4.91 9.28
CA ARG A 62 14.17 5.81 10.32
C ARG A 62 15.63 5.51 10.64
N CYS A 63 16.05 4.28 10.41
CA CYS A 63 17.43 3.85 10.64
C CYS A 63 18.38 4.21 9.51
N ASP A 64 17.91 4.82 8.42
CA ASP A 64 18.76 5.47 7.45
C ASP A 64 19.13 6.88 7.94
N PRO A 65 20.41 7.16 8.29
CA PRO A 65 20.83 8.50 8.69
C PRO A 65 20.68 9.54 7.57
N ASN A 66 20.57 9.10 6.31
CA ASN A 66 20.34 9.95 5.15
C ASN A 66 18.89 9.89 4.64
N TRP A 67 17.92 9.52 5.49
CA TRP A 67 16.50 9.42 5.11
C TRP A 67 15.99 10.68 4.40
N GLU A 68 16.48 11.86 4.76
CA GLU A 68 16.06 13.14 4.17
C GLU A 68 16.41 13.25 2.68
N LYS A 69 17.50 12.57 2.25
CA LYS A 69 17.98 12.49 0.87
C LYS A 69 17.36 11.29 0.14
N ASN A 70 16.88 10.30 0.90
CA ASN A 70 16.33 9.04 0.40
C ASN A 70 14.81 8.91 0.69
N ARG A 71 14.06 10.01 0.67
CA ARG A 71 12.64 10.04 1.11
C ARG A 71 11.77 8.99 0.43
N GLN A 72 12.01 8.72 -0.85
CA GLN A 72 11.24 7.74 -1.63
C GLN A 72 11.42 6.29 -1.14
N ARG A 73 12.49 5.97 -0.40
CA ARG A 73 12.72 4.66 0.22
C ARG A 73 11.58 4.25 1.16
N LEU A 74 10.85 5.21 1.75
CA LEU A 74 9.70 4.92 2.60
C LEU A 74 8.65 4.04 1.89
N ALA A 75 8.49 4.21 0.58
CA ALA A 75 7.55 3.43 -0.23
C ALA A 75 7.97 1.97 -0.45
N ASP A 76 9.15 1.55 0.02
CA ASP A 76 9.57 0.14 0.06
C ASP A 76 9.39 -0.50 1.45
N CYS A 77 9.02 0.30 2.46
CA CYS A 77 8.97 -0.16 3.86
C CYS A 77 7.59 -0.67 4.30
N ALA A 78 6.58 -0.59 3.43
CA ALA A 78 5.22 -1.02 3.75
C ALA A 78 5.13 -2.55 3.87
N ILE A 79 4.34 -3.04 4.82
CA ILE A 79 4.05 -4.46 5.03
C ILE A 79 2.55 -4.69 5.18
N GLY A 80 2.12 -5.95 5.07
CA GLY A 80 0.71 -6.32 5.15
C GLY A 80 -0.04 -6.07 3.84
N PHE A 81 -1.36 -5.88 3.91
CA PHE A 81 -2.21 -5.78 2.71
C PHE A 81 -1.87 -4.59 1.80
N GLY A 82 -1.38 -3.48 2.39
CA GLY A 82 -0.99 -2.27 1.65
C GLY A 82 0.45 -2.27 1.15
N LYS A 83 1.20 -3.37 1.25
CA LYS A 83 2.65 -3.41 0.98
C LYS A 83 3.06 -2.99 -0.45
N ASN A 84 2.12 -3.06 -1.40
CA ASN A 84 2.35 -2.67 -2.79
C ASN A 84 2.06 -1.18 -3.07
N ALA A 85 1.71 -0.39 -2.05
CA ALA A 85 1.49 1.04 -2.22
C ALA A 85 2.82 1.77 -2.46
N ILE A 86 3.01 2.26 -3.67
CA ILE A 86 4.24 2.96 -4.07
C ILE A 86 4.14 4.49 -3.93
N GLY A 87 2.93 5.05 -3.91
CA GLY A 87 2.73 6.51 -3.90
C GLY A 87 3.43 7.19 -5.08
N GLY A 88 4.13 8.29 -4.85
CA GLY A 88 4.98 8.97 -5.84
C GLY A 88 6.44 8.50 -5.83
N ARG A 89 6.70 7.24 -5.46
CA ARG A 89 8.02 6.60 -5.63
C ARG A 89 8.33 6.63 -7.14
N ASP A 90 9.50 7.16 -7.50
CA ASP A 90 9.96 7.43 -8.88
C ASP A 90 9.48 8.76 -9.50
N GLY A 91 8.58 9.48 -8.85
CA GLY A 91 8.14 10.82 -9.26
C GLY A 91 9.15 11.94 -8.92
N LYS A 92 8.88 13.16 -9.40
CA LYS A 92 9.66 14.35 -9.04
C LYS A 92 9.26 14.85 -7.65
N ILE A 93 10.23 15.34 -6.89
CA ILE A 93 9.95 16.03 -5.63
C ILE A 93 9.39 17.42 -5.94
N TYR A 94 8.21 17.69 -5.43
CA TYR A 94 7.61 19.02 -5.44
C TYR A 94 7.64 19.62 -4.02
N VAL A 95 8.09 20.86 -3.92
CA VAL A 95 8.16 21.59 -2.65
C VAL A 95 7.04 22.62 -2.64
N VAL A 96 6.15 22.50 -1.66
CA VAL A 96 5.11 23.51 -1.40
C VAL A 96 5.78 24.72 -0.78
N THR A 97 5.64 25.88 -1.42
CA THR A 97 6.22 27.15 -0.97
C THR A 97 5.16 28.19 -0.59
N ASP A 98 3.89 27.92 -0.90
CA ASP A 98 2.76 28.82 -0.64
C ASP A 98 1.60 28.04 -0.01
N SER A 99 1.35 28.32 1.27
CA SER A 99 0.26 27.73 2.05
C SER A 99 -1.02 28.57 2.08
N ASP A 100 -0.96 29.82 1.64
CA ASP A 100 -2.01 30.81 1.93
C ASP A 100 -2.97 31.00 0.76
N ASN A 101 -2.54 30.64 -0.46
CA ASN A 101 -3.33 30.80 -1.69
C ASN A 101 -4.01 29.51 -2.17
N ASP A 102 -4.84 28.89 -1.33
CA ASP A 102 -5.62 27.70 -1.70
C ASP A 102 -6.85 28.08 -2.56
N ASP A 103 -6.66 28.16 -3.88
CA ASP A 103 -7.75 28.30 -4.85
C ASP A 103 -8.21 26.92 -5.34
N PRO A 104 -9.42 26.45 -5.00
CA PRO A 104 -9.91 25.14 -5.40
C PRO A 104 -10.22 25.01 -6.90
N VAL A 105 -10.42 26.12 -7.61
CA VAL A 105 -10.76 26.14 -9.03
C VAL A 105 -9.51 26.36 -9.88
N ASN A 106 -8.62 27.27 -9.48
CA ASN A 106 -7.41 27.64 -10.22
C ASN A 106 -6.15 27.61 -9.31
N PRO A 107 -5.70 26.42 -8.87
CA PRO A 107 -4.57 26.33 -7.95
C PRO A 107 -3.25 26.74 -8.63
N LYS A 108 -2.51 27.64 -7.97
CA LYS A 108 -1.25 28.20 -8.48
C LYS A 108 -0.05 27.28 -8.19
N PRO A 109 0.98 27.26 -9.06
CA PRO A 109 2.27 26.66 -8.73
C PRO A 109 2.82 27.18 -7.41
N GLY A 110 3.43 26.31 -6.62
CA GLY A 110 3.86 26.57 -5.24
C GLY A 110 2.85 26.08 -4.18
N THR A 111 1.59 25.85 -4.54
CA THR A 111 0.55 25.36 -3.60
C THR A 111 0.48 23.84 -3.55
N LEU A 112 -0.08 23.29 -2.48
CA LEU A 112 -0.33 21.84 -2.33
C LEU A 112 -1.37 21.33 -3.35
N ARG A 113 -2.46 22.08 -3.54
CA ARG A 113 -3.52 21.65 -4.45
C ARG A 113 -3.04 21.57 -5.90
N HIS A 114 -2.19 22.49 -6.31
CA HIS A 114 -1.63 22.50 -7.66
C HIS A 114 -0.85 21.23 -8.00
N VAL A 115 -0.13 20.63 -7.03
CA VAL A 115 0.65 19.41 -7.29
C VAL A 115 -0.21 18.14 -7.24
N VAL A 116 -1.17 18.07 -6.32
CA VAL A 116 -1.99 16.86 -6.10
C VAL A 116 -2.88 16.51 -7.31
N ILE A 117 -3.23 17.49 -8.14
CA ILE A 117 -4.11 17.28 -9.30
C ILE A 117 -3.36 16.98 -10.61
N GLN A 118 -2.02 16.97 -10.62
CA GLN A 118 -1.26 16.73 -11.85
C GLN A 118 -1.18 15.24 -12.17
N GLU A 119 -1.49 14.86 -13.40
CA GLU A 119 -1.40 13.45 -13.85
C GLU A 119 0.05 12.99 -14.05
N GLU A 120 0.97 13.89 -14.41
CA GLU A 120 2.35 13.54 -14.84
C GLU A 120 3.36 13.34 -13.70
N LEU A 121 2.95 13.53 -12.44
CA LEU A 121 3.85 13.44 -11.27
C LEU A 121 3.71 12.13 -10.49
N HIS A 122 2.86 11.22 -10.95
CA HIS A 122 2.49 9.96 -10.30
C HIS A 122 3.10 8.74 -10.98
#